data_AF-A0A674MGP6-F1
#
_entry.id   AF-A0A674MGP6-F1
#
_cell.length_a   1.000
_cell.length_b   1.000
_cell.length_c   1.000
_cell.angle_alpha   90.00
_cell.angle_beta   90.00
_cell.angle_gamma   90.00
#
_symmetry.space_group_name_H-M   'P 1'
#
loop_
_entity.id
_entity.type
_entity.pdbx_description
1 polymer ?
#
loop_
_entity_poly.entity_id
_entity_poly.type
_entity_poly.pdbx_seq_one_letter_code
_entity_poly.pdbx_strand_id
1 'polypeptide(L)'
;MGAVPGVVLLLMLAVLGIRAAPAPEECHKLTKAVTKADVQSVSGDWVLVWSVANTTERWICENLTSSYNLNLSSCSGKIPNSLVNKLVFFSMNFRGNSCISFYSNLSASTEKQQQFSLNNLKMEEKGVVRPFNDNGTVKFFETCVDCLSMEYSGDIGRFLLIYRRDGVHQNVEVLKAAQDDNQKLAECLGFSIGEPFIYDGVSDFCHKKSSPEVKPEQD
;
A
#
# COMPACT_ATOMS: atom_id res chain seq x y z
N MET A 1 34.86 65.66 4.69
CA MET A 1 33.61 64.88 4.67
C MET A 1 33.43 64.33 3.26
N GLY A 2 33.22 63.03 3.12
CA GLY A 2 33.02 62.39 1.82
C GLY A 2 33.28 60.88 1.91
N ALA A 3 32.38 60.16 2.58
CA ALA A 3 32.40 58.70 2.66
C ALA A 3 31.95 58.10 1.32
N VAL A 4 32.64 57.06 0.84
CA VAL A 4 32.12 56.18 -0.20
C VAL A 4 31.97 54.77 0.42
N PRO A 5 30.81 54.12 0.31
CA PRO A 5 30.43 53.00 1.16
C PRO A 5 31.01 51.69 0.64
N GLY A 6 31.46 50.85 1.56
CA GLY A 6 31.87 49.48 1.28
C GLY A 6 30.71 48.66 0.73
N VAL A 7 30.91 48.07 -0.44
CA VAL A 7 30.00 47.08 -1.02
C VAL A 7 30.16 45.79 -0.21
N VAL A 8 29.20 45.52 0.68
CA VAL A 8 29.09 44.23 1.37
C VAL A 8 28.41 43.26 0.42
N LEU A 9 29.18 42.32 -0.13
CA LEU A 9 28.69 41.23 -0.96
C LEU A 9 28.05 40.17 -0.05
N LEU A 10 26.73 40.20 0.10
CA LEU A 10 25.96 39.15 0.78
C LEU A 10 25.82 37.94 -0.16
N LEU A 11 26.60 36.89 0.08
CA LEU A 11 26.42 35.58 -0.54
C LEU A 11 25.17 34.92 0.05
N MET A 12 24.03 35.06 -0.64
CA MET A 12 22.83 34.29 -0.37
C MET A 12 23.04 32.86 -0.86
N LEU A 13 23.42 31.95 0.04
CA LEU A 13 23.35 30.50 -0.20
C LEU A 13 21.87 30.13 -0.34
N ALA A 14 21.38 30.10 -1.57
CA ALA A 14 20.14 29.41 -1.90
C ALA A 14 20.38 27.92 -1.64
N VAL A 15 19.99 27.43 -0.46
CA VAL A 15 19.85 26.01 -0.21
C VAL A 15 18.69 25.55 -1.09
N LEU A 16 19.02 25.15 -2.32
CA LEU A 16 18.19 24.22 -3.06
C LEU A 16 18.10 23.01 -2.14
N GLY A 17 16.93 22.81 -1.52
CA GLY A 17 16.67 21.72 -0.59
C GLY A 17 16.79 20.38 -1.31
N ILE A 18 18.02 19.94 -1.56
CA ILE A 18 18.32 18.58 -1.98
C ILE A 18 18.10 17.77 -0.72
N ARG A 19 16.93 17.13 -0.64
CA ARG A 19 16.70 16.10 0.35
C ARG A 19 17.78 15.05 0.12
N ALA A 20 18.66 14.85 1.11
CA ALA A 20 19.66 13.81 1.03
C ALA A 20 18.93 12.46 0.93
N ALA A 21 19.42 11.57 0.06
CA ALA A 21 18.89 10.22 -0.01
C ALA A 21 18.95 9.57 1.38
N PRO A 22 17.95 8.74 1.77
CA PRO A 22 17.94 8.11 3.08
C PRO A 22 19.20 7.28 3.32
N ALA A 23 19.69 7.26 4.55
CA ALA A 23 20.88 6.49 4.89
C ALA A 23 20.60 4.98 4.76
N PRO A 24 21.60 4.15 4.43
CA PRO A 24 21.43 2.70 4.30
C PRO A 24 20.81 2.03 5.55
N GLU A 25 21.20 2.48 6.74
CA GLU A 25 20.68 1.98 8.01
C GLU A 25 19.21 2.35 8.22
N GLU A 26 18.81 3.55 7.81
CA GLU A 26 17.42 4.01 7.84
C GLU A 26 16.57 3.18 6.87
N CYS A 27 17.07 2.94 5.66
CA CYS A 27 16.41 2.05 4.70
C CYS A 27 16.27 0.63 5.21
N HIS A 28 17.31 0.06 5.83
CA HIS A 28 17.24 -1.30 6.36
C HIS A 28 16.12 -1.46 7.39
N LYS A 29 15.91 -0.44 8.24
CA LYS A 29 14.82 -0.42 9.20
C LYS A 29 13.45 -0.29 8.52
N LEU A 30 13.32 0.61 7.55
CA LEU A 30 12.05 0.87 6.85
C LEU A 30 11.61 -0.27 5.94
N THR A 31 12.56 -1.01 5.34
CA THR A 31 12.28 -2.08 4.37
C THR A 31 12.36 -3.47 4.99
N LYS A 32 12.27 -3.59 6.31
CA LYS A 32 12.28 -4.89 6.99
C LYS A 32 11.00 -5.65 6.61
N ALA A 33 11.15 -6.75 5.87
CA ALA A 33 10.01 -7.49 5.33
C ALA A 33 9.43 -8.49 6.34
N VAL A 34 8.10 -8.58 6.38
CA VAL A 34 7.34 -9.56 7.16
C VAL A 34 7.57 -10.95 6.57
N THR A 35 7.81 -11.92 7.44
CA THR A 35 8.05 -13.30 7.02
C THR A 35 6.76 -14.12 6.94
N LYS A 36 6.83 -15.31 6.34
CA LYS A 36 5.75 -16.30 6.34
C LYS A 36 5.27 -16.64 7.75
N ALA A 37 6.17 -16.70 8.73
CA ALA A 37 5.82 -17.00 10.11
C ALA A 37 4.96 -15.88 10.72
N ASP A 38 5.20 -14.64 10.31
CA ASP A 38 4.60 -13.44 10.91
C ASP A 38 3.46 -12.86 10.06
N VAL A 39 3.12 -13.45 8.92
CA VAL A 39 2.10 -12.94 7.97
C VAL A 39 0.69 -12.85 8.58
N GLN A 40 0.46 -13.44 9.76
CA GLN A 40 -0.79 -13.24 10.52
C GLN A 40 -0.86 -11.85 11.17
N SER A 41 0.27 -11.22 11.47
CA SER A 41 0.32 -9.88 12.06
C SER A 41 -0.25 -8.78 11.17
N VAL A 42 -0.27 -9.00 9.85
CA VAL A 42 -0.78 -8.04 8.86
C VAL A 42 -2.27 -8.22 8.54
N SER A 43 -2.95 -9.17 9.21
CA SER A 43 -4.39 -9.36 9.04
C SER A 43 -5.19 -8.22 9.67
N GLY A 44 -6.19 -7.73 8.93
CA GLY A 44 -7.10 -6.69 9.38
C GLY A 44 -7.84 -6.03 8.24
N ASP A 45 -8.58 -4.99 8.61
CA ASP A 45 -9.31 -4.11 7.72
C ASP A 45 -8.49 -2.83 7.55
N TRP A 46 -8.16 -2.53 6.31
CA TRP A 46 -7.13 -1.56 5.95
C TRP A 46 -7.67 -0.59 4.90
N VAL A 47 -7.40 0.70 5.07
CA VAL A 47 -7.74 1.76 4.12
C VAL A 47 -6.46 2.26 3.47
N LEU A 48 -6.41 2.28 2.14
CA LEU A 48 -5.28 2.83 1.41
C LEU A 48 -5.26 4.34 1.60
N VAL A 49 -4.18 4.85 2.18
CA VAL A 49 -4.03 6.28 2.45
C VAL A 49 -2.99 6.96 1.56
N TRP A 50 -2.08 6.19 0.98
CA TRP A 50 -1.02 6.71 0.14
C TRP A 50 -0.49 5.65 -0.82
N SER A 51 -0.18 6.01 -2.08
CA SER A 51 0.47 5.08 -3.00
C SER A 51 1.31 5.76 -4.09
N VAL A 52 2.28 5.02 -4.64
CA VAL A 52 3.03 5.40 -5.85
C VAL A 52 3.17 4.21 -6.79
N ALA A 53 3.35 4.49 -8.07
CA ALA A 53 3.62 3.51 -9.11
C ALA A 53 4.94 3.85 -9.83
N ASN A 54 5.73 2.82 -10.16
CA ASN A 54 6.95 2.98 -10.97
C ASN A 54 6.71 2.70 -12.47
N THR A 55 5.45 2.67 -12.91
CA THR A 55 5.06 2.32 -14.28
C THR A 55 4.48 3.50 -15.05
N THR A 56 4.50 3.38 -16.38
CA THR A 56 3.73 4.24 -17.31
C THR A 56 2.22 4.04 -17.17
N GLU A 57 1.78 2.90 -16.62
CA GLU A 57 0.38 2.59 -16.34
C GLU A 57 -0.06 3.14 -14.97
N ARG A 58 -0.03 4.46 -14.84
CA ARG A 58 -0.47 5.18 -13.62
C ARG A 58 -2.00 5.24 -13.46
N TRP A 59 -2.75 4.63 -14.37
CA TRP A 59 -4.22 4.72 -14.41
C TRP A 59 -4.87 4.31 -13.09
N ILE A 60 -4.25 3.39 -12.33
CA ILE A 60 -4.70 3.01 -10.99
C ILE A 60 -4.55 4.19 -10.03
N CYS A 61 -3.36 4.78 -9.91
CA CYS A 61 -3.10 5.88 -8.97
C CYS A 61 -3.81 7.19 -9.37
N GLU A 62 -3.94 7.48 -10.67
CA GLU A 62 -4.52 8.74 -11.19
C GLU A 62 -6.04 8.81 -11.03
N ASN A 63 -6.70 7.65 -11.12
CA ASN A 63 -8.16 7.59 -11.07
C ASN A 63 -8.71 7.16 -9.72
N LEU A 64 -7.88 6.70 -8.78
CA LEU A 64 -8.34 6.24 -7.48
C LEU A 64 -8.87 7.40 -6.63
N THR A 65 -10.04 7.23 -6.04
CA THR A 65 -10.60 8.16 -5.03
C THR A 65 -10.51 7.55 -3.64
N SER A 66 -10.66 6.23 -3.53
CA SER A 66 -10.45 5.48 -2.29
C SER A 66 -10.12 4.02 -2.59
N SER A 67 -9.40 3.36 -1.68
CA SER A 67 -9.29 1.91 -1.73
C SER A 67 -9.41 1.34 -0.32
N TYR A 68 -10.19 0.27 -0.22
CA TYR A 68 -10.39 -0.51 0.98
C TYR A 68 -9.80 -1.90 0.74
N ASN A 69 -8.80 -2.27 1.52
CA ASN A 69 -8.28 -3.62 1.55
C ASN A 69 -8.92 -4.36 2.73
N LEU A 70 -9.67 -5.41 2.39
CA LEU A 70 -10.35 -6.25 3.37
C LEU A 70 -9.60 -7.58 3.48
N ASN A 71 -9.19 -7.88 4.70
CA ASN A 71 -9.12 -9.23 5.26
C ASN A 71 -8.19 -10.24 4.58
N LEU A 72 -6.95 -10.31 5.08
CA LEU A 72 -6.12 -11.52 5.09
C LEU A 72 -6.72 -12.56 6.06
N SER A 73 -7.88 -13.11 5.74
CA SER A 73 -8.51 -14.14 6.60
C SER A 73 -7.84 -15.48 6.36
N SER A 74 -7.52 -16.18 7.46
CA SER A 74 -7.19 -17.61 7.40
C SER A 74 -8.48 -18.37 7.09
N CYS A 75 -8.53 -19.11 5.97
CA CYS A 75 -9.60 -20.09 5.77
C CYS A 75 -9.52 -21.12 6.91
N SER A 76 -10.43 -21.03 7.90
CA SER A 76 -10.54 -22.03 8.96
C SER A 76 -11.13 -23.30 8.37
N GLY A 77 -10.27 -24.20 7.93
CA GLY A 77 -10.65 -25.50 7.42
C GLY A 77 -9.43 -26.38 7.24
N LYS A 78 -8.82 -26.81 8.35
CA LYS A 78 -7.73 -27.80 8.43
C LYS A 78 -6.84 -27.86 7.17
N ILE A 79 -6.14 -26.77 6.85
CA ILE A 79 -5.04 -26.82 5.87
C ILE A 79 -3.77 -27.13 6.66
N PRO A 80 -3.03 -28.20 6.35
CA PRO A 80 -1.75 -28.48 6.99
C PRO A 80 -0.83 -27.25 6.86
N ASN A 81 -0.04 -26.99 7.90
CA ASN A 81 0.89 -25.86 8.11
C ASN A 81 1.88 -25.51 6.97
N SER A 82 1.77 -26.04 5.74
CA SER A 82 2.73 -25.78 4.67
C SER A 82 2.32 -24.69 3.67
N LEU A 83 1.03 -24.37 3.50
CA LEU A 83 0.56 -23.37 2.53
C LEU A 83 -0.39 -22.40 3.21
N VAL A 84 0.12 -21.21 3.55
CA VAL A 84 -0.74 -20.08 3.92
C VAL A 84 -1.57 -19.76 2.69
N ASN A 85 -2.82 -20.23 2.62
CA ASN A 85 -3.80 -19.85 1.61
C ASN A 85 -4.72 -18.80 2.25
N LYS A 86 -4.35 -17.53 2.14
CA LYS A 86 -5.18 -16.43 2.64
C LYS A 86 -5.91 -15.79 1.48
N LEU A 87 -7.22 -15.59 1.62
CA LEU A 87 -7.94 -14.72 0.70
C LEU A 87 -7.46 -13.30 0.94
N VAL A 88 -7.18 -12.55 -0.13
CA VAL A 88 -6.93 -11.12 -0.08
C VAL A 88 -7.96 -10.45 -0.96
N PHE A 89 -8.63 -9.43 -0.41
CA PHE A 89 -9.59 -8.62 -1.13
C PHE A 89 -9.12 -7.16 -1.19
N PHE A 90 -9.12 -6.61 -2.39
CA PHE A 90 -8.90 -5.18 -2.63
C PHE A 90 -10.13 -4.62 -3.31
N SER A 91 -10.74 -3.59 -2.75
CA SER A 91 -11.74 -2.79 -3.44
C SER A 91 -11.17 -1.42 -3.74
N MET A 92 -11.40 -0.95 -4.96
CA MET A 92 -10.90 0.32 -5.47
C MET A 92 -12.07 1.10 -6.04
N ASN A 93 -12.27 2.30 -5.49
CA ASN A 93 -13.22 3.27 -6.01
C ASN A 93 -12.46 4.23 -6.92
N PHE A 94 -12.95 4.38 -8.15
CA PHE A 94 -12.36 5.27 -9.15
C PHE A 94 -13.28 6.45 -9.43
N ARG A 95 -12.69 7.56 -9.92
CA ARG A 95 -13.42 8.73 -10.40
C ARG A 95 -14.53 8.31 -11.36
N GLY A 96 -15.74 8.84 -11.16
CA GLY A 96 -16.94 8.45 -11.90
C GLY A 96 -17.73 7.29 -11.26
N ASN A 97 -17.51 7.00 -9.97
CA ASN A 97 -18.19 5.95 -9.19
C ASN A 97 -18.04 4.55 -9.81
N SER A 98 -16.94 4.29 -10.53
CA SER A 98 -16.63 2.94 -10.99
C SER A 98 -15.96 2.18 -9.86
N CYS A 99 -16.52 1.03 -9.51
CA CYS A 99 -15.91 0.14 -8.54
C CYS A 99 -15.32 -1.10 -9.18
N ILE A 100 -14.08 -1.41 -8.81
CA ILE A 100 -13.42 -2.65 -9.14
C ILE A 100 -12.98 -3.33 -7.85
N SER A 101 -13.26 -4.62 -7.73
CA SER A 101 -12.76 -5.44 -6.63
C SER A 101 -11.87 -6.57 -7.15
N PHE A 102 -10.78 -6.84 -6.46
CA PHE A 102 -9.85 -7.92 -6.76
C PHE A 102 -9.88 -8.95 -5.64
N TYR A 103 -9.83 -10.22 -6.02
CA TYR A 103 -9.80 -11.36 -5.12
C TYR A 103 -8.61 -12.24 -5.48
N SER A 104 -7.86 -12.68 -4.48
CA SER A 104 -6.71 -13.57 -4.70
C SER A 104 -6.45 -14.47 -3.51
N ASN A 105 -5.84 -15.63 -3.77
CA ASN A 105 -5.18 -16.41 -2.73
C ASN A 105 -3.71 -16.03 -2.63
N LEU A 106 -3.31 -15.52 -1.49
CA LEU A 106 -1.90 -15.36 -1.13
C LEU A 106 -1.30 -16.74 -0.87
N SER A 107 -0.11 -17.02 -1.40
CA SER A 107 0.72 -18.18 -1.02
C SER A 107 2.16 -17.76 -0.75
N ALA A 108 2.77 -18.36 0.26
CA ALA A 108 4.19 -18.13 0.55
C ALA A 108 5.06 -19.12 -0.23
N SER A 109 6.12 -18.62 -0.87
CA SER A 109 7.15 -19.48 -1.46
C SER A 109 7.92 -20.24 -0.37
N THR A 110 8.32 -21.48 -0.66
CA THR A 110 9.22 -22.26 0.21
C THR A 110 10.65 -21.68 0.25
N GLU A 111 11.07 -21.02 -0.82
CA GLU A 111 12.43 -20.46 -0.97
C GLU A 111 12.51 -19.00 -0.52
N LYS A 112 11.42 -18.23 -0.72
CA LYS A 112 11.35 -16.80 -0.40
C LYS A 112 10.38 -16.56 0.75
N GLN A 113 10.89 -16.58 1.97
CA GLN A 113 10.08 -16.43 3.19
C GLN A 113 9.41 -15.06 3.35
N GLN A 114 9.78 -14.05 2.56
CA GLN A 114 9.31 -12.66 2.68
C GLN A 114 8.55 -12.16 1.44
N GLN A 115 8.33 -13.03 0.45
CA GLN A 115 7.59 -12.71 -0.77
C GLN A 115 6.47 -13.72 -0.96
N PHE A 116 5.30 -13.21 -1.30
CA PHE A 116 4.09 -13.99 -1.42
C PHE A 116 3.53 -13.86 -2.84
N SER A 117 3.12 -14.98 -3.42
CA SER A 117 2.48 -15.01 -4.74
C SER A 117 0.98 -14.80 -4.59
N LEU A 118 0.41 -14.04 -5.52
CA LEU A 118 -1.02 -13.89 -5.67
C LEU A 118 -1.52 -14.91 -6.70
N ASN A 119 -2.39 -15.82 -6.28
CA ASN A 119 -2.88 -16.91 -7.11
C ASN A 119 -4.38 -16.78 -7.34
N ASN A 120 -4.86 -17.36 -8.44
CA ASN A 120 -6.29 -17.36 -8.80
C ASN A 120 -6.91 -15.96 -8.77
N LEU A 121 -6.21 -14.96 -9.31
CA LEU A 121 -6.70 -13.58 -9.32
C LEU A 121 -8.03 -13.51 -10.06
N LYS A 122 -8.98 -12.81 -9.44
CA LYS A 122 -10.27 -12.48 -10.03
C LYS A 122 -10.51 -11.00 -9.88
N MET A 123 -11.18 -10.43 -10.86
CA MET A 123 -11.66 -9.06 -10.86
C MET A 123 -13.18 -9.06 -10.93
N GLU A 124 -13.82 -8.28 -10.08
CA GLU A 124 -15.23 -7.95 -10.14
C GLU A 124 -15.39 -6.50 -10.57
N GLU A 125 -16.16 -6.29 -11.63
CA GLU A 125 -16.54 -4.96 -12.09
C GLU A 125 -18.04 -4.97 -12.35
N LYS A 126 -18.78 -4.03 -11.73
CA LYS A 126 -20.25 -3.93 -11.85
C LYS A 126 -20.99 -5.26 -11.56
N GLY A 127 -20.52 -6.00 -10.55
CA GLY A 127 -21.10 -7.30 -10.14
C GLY A 127 -20.69 -8.50 -11.00
N VAL A 128 -19.91 -8.30 -12.05
CA VAL A 128 -19.44 -9.39 -12.94
C VAL A 128 -18.04 -9.80 -12.53
N VAL A 129 -17.89 -11.05 -12.08
CA VAL A 129 -16.60 -11.63 -11.69
C VAL A 129 -15.96 -12.35 -12.88
N ARG A 130 -14.71 -12.02 -13.20
CA ARG A 130 -13.91 -12.65 -14.24
C ARG A 130 -12.51 -13.02 -13.74
N PRO A 131 -11.87 -14.07 -14.28
CA PRO A 131 -10.44 -14.29 -14.07
C PRO A 131 -9.64 -13.07 -14.48
N PHE A 132 -8.60 -12.76 -13.72
CA PHE A 132 -7.64 -11.72 -14.06
C PHE A 132 -6.25 -12.32 -14.14
N ASN A 133 -5.69 -12.32 -15.35
CA ASN A 133 -4.39 -12.90 -15.61
C ASN A 133 -3.32 -11.88 -15.25
N ASP A 134 -2.69 -12.11 -14.11
CA ASP A 134 -1.57 -11.32 -13.62
C ASP A 134 -0.67 -12.21 -12.77
N ASN A 135 0.63 -12.16 -13.01
CA ASN A 135 1.63 -12.84 -12.20
C ASN A 135 2.11 -11.95 -11.04
N GLY A 136 1.18 -11.57 -10.17
CA GLY A 136 1.43 -10.67 -9.05
C GLY A 136 2.15 -11.33 -7.87
N THR A 137 3.09 -10.61 -7.29
CA THR A 137 3.69 -10.90 -6.00
C THR A 137 3.56 -9.72 -5.06
N VAL A 138 3.53 -9.99 -3.76
CA VAL A 138 3.52 -8.95 -2.72
C VAL A 138 4.60 -9.20 -1.68
N LYS A 139 5.12 -8.11 -1.13
CA LYS A 139 5.92 -8.09 0.09
C LYS A 139 5.26 -7.15 1.07
N PHE A 140 5.16 -7.57 2.31
CA PHE A 140 4.72 -6.72 3.41
C PHE A 140 5.95 -6.26 4.19
N PHE A 141 5.92 -5.03 4.69
CA PHE A 141 6.97 -4.50 5.55
C PHE A 141 6.46 -4.38 6.98
N GLU A 142 7.37 -4.57 7.95
CA GLU A 142 7.08 -4.34 9.35
C GLU A 142 6.79 -2.86 9.57
N THR A 143 5.66 -2.58 10.21
CA THR A 143 5.20 -1.20 10.47
C THR A 143 4.58 -1.12 11.86
N CYS A 144 3.82 -0.05 12.14
CA CYS A 144 3.12 0.13 13.40
C CYS A 144 1.83 -0.72 13.49
N VAL A 145 1.21 -0.76 14.68
CA VAL A 145 -0.03 -1.52 14.93
C VAL A 145 -1.21 -1.10 14.04
N ASP A 146 -1.26 0.16 13.59
CA ASP A 146 -2.30 0.73 12.74
C ASP A 146 -1.81 1.10 11.35
N CYS A 147 -0.65 0.57 10.96
CA CYS A 147 -0.01 0.80 9.68
C CYS A 147 0.08 -0.53 8.91
N LEU A 148 0.01 -0.46 7.58
CA LEU A 148 0.42 -1.58 6.74
C LEU A 148 1.09 -1.02 5.49
N SER A 149 2.25 -1.55 5.13
CA SER A 149 2.95 -1.20 3.90
C SER A 149 3.15 -2.44 3.05
N MET A 150 2.78 -2.33 1.78
CA MET A 150 2.80 -3.42 0.82
C MET A 150 3.45 -2.97 -0.48
N GLU A 151 4.49 -3.68 -0.89
CA GLU A 151 5.00 -3.61 -2.27
C GLU A 151 4.29 -4.70 -3.08
N TYR A 152 3.64 -4.30 -4.16
CA TYR A 152 3.15 -5.22 -5.20
C TYR A 152 4.10 -5.16 -6.41
N SER A 153 4.30 -6.30 -7.06
CA SER A 153 5.00 -6.41 -8.34
C SER A 153 4.37 -7.50 -9.20
N GLY A 154 3.91 -7.16 -10.40
CA GLY A 154 3.31 -8.07 -11.36
C GLY A 154 3.26 -7.48 -12.76
N ASP A 155 2.41 -8.04 -13.62
CA ASP A 155 2.33 -7.70 -15.04
C ASP A 155 1.72 -6.30 -15.25
N ILE A 156 0.81 -5.89 -14.36
CA ILE A 156 0.24 -4.52 -14.35
C ILE A 156 1.17 -3.48 -13.73
N GLY A 157 2.31 -3.91 -13.21
CA GLY A 157 3.36 -3.01 -12.74
C GLY A 157 3.84 -3.22 -11.33
N ARG A 158 4.44 -2.16 -10.79
CA ARG A 158 5.04 -2.13 -9.45
C ARG A 158 4.45 -0.95 -8.68
N PHE A 159 3.82 -1.26 -7.55
CA PHE A 159 3.13 -0.30 -6.70
C PHE A 159 3.63 -0.40 -5.27
N LEU A 160 3.80 0.76 -4.62
CA LEU A 160 3.93 0.85 -3.18
C LEU A 160 2.59 1.35 -2.63
N LEU A 161 1.99 0.57 -1.74
CA LEU A 161 0.67 0.81 -1.20
C LEU A 161 0.79 0.92 0.33
N ILE A 162 0.39 2.06 0.88
CA ILE A 162 0.45 2.35 2.31
C ILE A 162 -0.96 2.49 2.84
N TYR A 163 -1.27 1.68 3.84
CA TYR A 163 -2.58 1.58 4.45
C TYR A 163 -2.55 2.02 5.92
N ARG A 164 -3.72 2.42 6.40
CA ARG A 164 -4.04 2.63 7.81
C ARG A 164 -5.19 1.72 8.21
N ARG A 165 -5.25 1.35 9.48
CA ARG A 165 -6.36 0.54 10.00
C ARG A 165 -7.70 1.27 9.79
N ASP A 166 -8.75 0.51 9.49
CA ASP A 166 -10.10 1.04 9.45
C ASP A 166 -10.44 1.75 10.79
N GLY A 167 -11.14 2.88 10.71
CA GLY A 167 -11.37 3.81 11.83
C GLY A 167 -10.21 4.75 12.19
N VAL A 168 -8.97 4.47 11.81
CA VAL A 168 -7.79 5.35 12.10
C VAL A 168 -7.40 6.24 10.90
N HIS A 169 -7.84 5.86 9.71
CA HIS A 169 -7.48 6.48 8.43
C HIS A 169 -8.00 7.90 8.20
N GLN A 170 -8.91 8.42 9.03
CA GLN A 170 -9.60 9.70 8.82
C GLN A 170 -8.83 10.92 9.36
N ASN A 171 -7.80 10.70 10.17
CA ASN A 171 -7.03 11.80 10.76
C ASN A 171 -6.06 12.39 9.71
N VAL A 172 -6.51 13.43 9.02
CA VAL A 172 -5.80 14.08 7.91
C VAL A 172 -4.44 14.64 8.36
N GLU A 173 -4.32 15.15 9.58
CA GLU A 173 -3.06 15.66 10.13
C GLU A 173 -2.03 14.54 10.28
N VAL A 174 -2.45 13.37 10.77
CA VAL A 174 -1.60 12.16 10.86
C VAL A 174 -1.20 11.68 9.47
N LEU A 175 -2.11 11.72 8.49
CA LEU A 175 -1.79 11.34 7.11
C LEU A 175 -0.75 12.27 6.50
N LYS A 176 -0.91 13.59 6.68
CA LYS A 176 0.04 14.61 6.22
C LYS A 176 1.42 14.45 6.86
N ALA A 177 1.46 14.24 8.18
CA ALA A 177 2.72 14.05 8.90
C ALA A 177 3.47 12.79 8.44
N ALA A 178 2.76 11.76 7.98
CA ALA A 178 3.36 10.51 7.51
C ALA A 178 3.85 10.56 6.04
N GLN A 179 3.57 11.62 5.27
CA GLN A 179 3.95 11.70 3.86
C GLN A 179 5.47 11.62 3.67
N ASP A 180 6.22 12.27 4.55
CA ASP A 180 7.68 12.28 4.52
C ASP A 180 8.26 10.88 4.69
N ASP A 181 7.74 10.11 5.64
CA ASP A 181 8.18 8.74 5.90
C ASP A 181 7.76 7.79 4.77
N ASN A 182 6.56 7.96 4.20
CA ASN A 182 6.10 7.19 3.05
C ASN A 182 7.00 7.43 1.83
N GLN A 183 7.40 8.68 1.61
CA GLN A 183 8.30 9.06 0.53
C GLN A 183 9.69 8.44 0.74
N LYS A 184 10.24 8.48 1.96
CA LYS A 184 11.52 7.82 2.28
C LYS A 184 11.47 6.31 2.05
N LEU A 185 10.37 5.64 2.44
CA LEU A 185 10.20 4.22 2.17
C LEU A 185 10.21 3.95 0.65
N ALA A 186 9.53 4.78 -0.14
CA ALA A 186 9.55 4.68 -1.60
C ALA A 186 10.96 4.84 -2.19
N GLU A 187 11.74 5.80 -1.69
CA GLU A 187 13.15 6.02 -2.08
C GLU A 187 14.02 4.81 -1.72
N CYS A 188 13.90 4.28 -0.52
CA CYS A 188 14.62 3.09 -0.07
C CYS A 188 14.30 1.85 -0.92
N LEU A 189 13.08 1.77 -1.45
CA LEU A 189 12.65 0.71 -2.36
C LEU A 189 12.95 1.02 -3.84
N GLY A 190 13.53 2.19 -4.15
CA GLY A 190 13.90 2.58 -5.51
C GLY A 190 12.70 2.89 -6.42
N PHE A 191 11.61 3.41 -5.87
CA PHE A 191 10.51 3.97 -6.68
C PHE A 191 10.89 5.35 -7.20
N SER A 192 10.52 5.65 -8.45
CA SER A 192 10.54 7.03 -8.95
C SER A 192 9.38 7.78 -8.34
N ILE A 193 9.65 8.80 -7.53
CA ILE A 193 8.60 9.57 -6.88
C ILE A 193 8.00 10.54 -7.90
N GLY A 194 6.92 10.10 -8.55
CA GLY A 194 5.99 10.99 -9.24
C GLY A 194 5.00 11.62 -8.25
N GLU A 195 3.82 12.00 -8.73
CA GLU A 195 2.74 12.44 -7.85
C GLU A 195 2.09 11.23 -7.17
N PRO A 196 2.13 11.12 -5.83
CA PRO A 196 1.51 10.02 -5.12
C PRO A 196 0.00 10.20 -5.06
N PHE A 197 -0.74 9.09 -5.00
CA PHE A 197 -2.11 9.12 -4.50
C PHE A 197 -2.08 9.44 -3.00
N ILE A 198 -2.98 10.31 -2.55
CA ILE A 198 -3.18 10.67 -1.15
C ILE A 198 -4.67 10.62 -0.86
N TYR A 199 -5.08 9.84 0.13
CA TYR A 199 -6.47 9.78 0.57
C TYR A 199 -6.87 11.09 1.27
N ASP A 200 -8.09 11.55 0.99
CA ASP A 200 -8.62 12.84 1.45
C ASP A 200 -9.23 12.79 2.87
N GLY A 201 -9.34 11.60 3.47
CA GLY A 201 -9.94 11.40 4.79
C GLY A 201 -11.46 11.23 4.78
N VAL A 202 -12.12 11.43 3.65
CA VAL A 202 -13.59 11.56 3.56
C VAL A 202 -14.24 10.78 2.42
N SER A 203 -13.47 10.34 1.43
CA SER A 203 -13.98 9.60 0.27
C SER A 203 -14.53 8.23 0.67
N ASP A 204 -15.76 7.94 0.22
CA ASP A 204 -16.46 6.68 0.48
C ASP A 204 -15.83 5.48 -0.27
N PHE A 205 -16.04 4.28 0.29
CA PHE A 205 -15.56 3.02 -0.25
C PHE A 205 -16.69 2.26 -0.97
N CYS A 206 -16.38 1.51 -2.04
CA CYS A 206 -17.39 0.80 -2.81
C CYS A 206 -18.23 -0.20 -2.01
N HIS A 207 -17.57 -0.92 -1.10
CA HIS A 207 -18.14 -2.01 -0.36
C HIS A 207 -17.56 -2.00 1.05
N LYS A 208 -18.33 -1.54 2.04
CA LYS A 208 -18.24 -2.08 3.39
C LYS A 208 -18.94 -3.45 3.37
N LYS A 209 -18.32 -4.47 2.76
CA LYS A 209 -18.82 -5.84 3.00
C LYS A 209 -18.48 -6.16 4.44
N SER A 210 -19.48 -6.10 5.32
CA SER A 210 -19.50 -6.93 6.52
C SER A 210 -19.09 -8.35 6.08
N SER A 211 -18.12 -8.91 6.79
CA SER A 211 -17.64 -10.28 6.63
C SER A 211 -18.79 -11.23 6.23
N PRO A 212 -18.60 -12.20 5.31
CA PRO A 212 -19.68 -13.11 4.95
C PRO A 212 -20.28 -13.71 6.23
N GLU A 213 -21.58 -13.47 6.44
CA GLU A 213 -22.33 -14.12 7.52
C GLU A 213 -22.16 -15.63 7.33
N VAL A 214 -21.40 -16.23 8.25
CA VAL A 214 -21.46 -17.67 8.47
C VAL A 214 -22.88 -17.93 8.95
N LYS A 215 -23.76 -18.38 8.04
CA LYS A 215 -25.03 -18.96 8.47
C LYS A 215 -24.70 -20.06 9.47
N PRO A 216 -25.22 -20.02 10.70
CA PRO A 216 -25.14 -21.17 11.58
C PRO A 216 -25.79 -22.35 10.85
N GLU A 217 -25.06 -23.45 10.77
CA GLU A 217 -25.61 -24.74 10.39
C GLU A 217 -26.76 -25.02 11.37
N GLN A 218 -27.98 -25.14 10.85
CA GLN A 218 -29.13 -25.57 11.65
C GLN A 218 -28.94 -27.07 11.92
N ASP A 219 -28.63 -27.40 13.17
CA ASP A 219 -28.91 -28.72 13.75
C ASP A 219 -30.43 -28.94 13.88
#